data_AF-A0A378PU02-F1
#
_entry.id   AF-A0A378PU02-F1
#
_cell.length_a   1.000
_cell.length_b   1.000
_cell.length_c   1.000
_cell.angle_alpha   90.00
_cell.angle_beta   90.00
_cell.angle_gamma   90.00
#
_symmetry.space_group_name_H-M   'P 1'
#
loop_
_entity.id
_entity.type
_entity.pdbx_description
1 polymer ?
#
loop_
_entity_poly.entity_id
_entity_poly.type
_entity_poly.pdbx_seq_one_letter_code
_entity_poly.pdbx_strand_id
1 'polypeptide(L)'
;MKKALTLLALSLFALPVQADSLELARNKVKQIFISDEEPKVKDATWTAPFIFKVGVFDDGTKRDGYAEYVCQVLYDHGFKGKGVLVSVIDIKN
;
A
#
# COMPACT_ATOMS: atom_id res chain seq x y z
N MET A 1 39.68 30.67 -38.07
CA MET A 1 39.55 30.06 -36.72
C MET A 1 38.32 30.63 -36.03
N LYS A 2 37.22 29.88 -35.91
CA LYS A 2 36.13 30.21 -34.99
C LYS A 2 35.62 28.89 -34.43
N LYS A 3 36.03 28.58 -33.20
CA LYS A 3 35.56 27.41 -32.44
C LYS A 3 34.13 27.70 -32.02
N ALA A 4 33.16 27.02 -32.61
CA ALA A 4 31.80 27.05 -32.12
C ALA A 4 31.76 26.22 -30.84
N LEU A 5 31.54 26.91 -29.71
CA LEU A 5 31.41 26.32 -28.39
C LEU A 5 29.99 25.74 -28.29
N THR A 6 29.86 24.42 -28.40
CA THR A 6 28.56 23.74 -28.31
C THR A 6 28.12 23.73 -26.84
N LEU A 7 27.13 24.55 -26.50
CA LEU A 7 26.43 24.52 -25.21
C LEU A 7 25.56 23.25 -25.16
N LEU A 8 25.96 22.29 -24.34
CA LEU A 8 25.19 21.09 -24.04
C LEU A 8 24.01 21.49 -23.15
N ALA A 9 22.82 21.70 -23.75
CA ALA A 9 21.60 21.94 -23.01
C ALA A 9 21.20 20.66 -22.26
N LEU A 10 21.38 20.67 -20.93
CA LEU A 10 20.94 19.60 -20.04
C LEU A 10 19.40 19.68 -19.94
N SER A 11 18.70 19.04 -20.88
CA SER A 11 17.24 18.93 -20.85
C SER A 11 16.83 18.06 -19.66
N LEU A 12 16.29 18.69 -18.61
CA LEU A 12 15.57 18.04 -17.51
C LEU A 12 14.34 17.33 -18.09
N PHE A 13 14.46 16.04 -18.40
CA PHE A 13 13.31 15.17 -18.63
C PHE A 13 12.63 14.96 -17.27
N ALA A 14 11.67 15.83 -16.93
CA ALA A 14 10.71 15.53 -15.88
C ALA A 14 9.81 14.39 -16.39
N LEU A 15 10.05 13.18 -15.90
CA LEU A 15 9.09 12.08 -16.13
C LEU A 15 7.76 12.49 -15.49
N PRO A 16 6.63 12.33 -16.19
CA PRO A 16 5.34 12.52 -15.55
C PRO A 16 5.20 11.47 -14.45
N VAL A 17 5.19 11.92 -13.19
CA VAL A 17 4.75 11.09 -12.07
C VAL A 17 3.26 10.81 -12.31
N GLN A 18 2.97 9.60 -12.77
CA GLN A 18 1.61 9.18 -13.05
C GLN A 18 0.98 8.80 -11.71
N ALA A 19 0.14 9.68 -11.17
CA ALA A 19 -0.59 9.43 -9.94
C ALA A 19 -1.47 8.18 -10.11
N ASP A 20 -1.29 7.18 -9.24
CA ASP A 20 -2.12 5.99 -9.26
C ASP A 20 -3.51 6.34 -8.70
N SER A 21 -4.55 6.11 -9.51
CA SER A 21 -5.96 6.33 -9.13
C SER A 21 -6.37 5.68 -7.80
N LEU A 22 -5.65 4.65 -7.33
CA LEU A 22 -5.91 3.95 -6.07
C LEU A 22 -5.03 4.41 -4.91
N GLU A 23 -4.14 5.39 -5.10
CA GLU A 23 -3.23 5.84 -4.04
C GLU A 23 -3.98 6.34 -2.80
N LEU A 24 -5.01 7.18 -3.01
CA LEU A 24 -5.84 7.68 -1.92
C LEU A 24 -6.56 6.53 -1.18
N ALA A 25 -7.08 5.55 -1.93
CA ALA A 25 -7.76 4.38 -1.37
C ALA A 25 -6.80 3.51 -0.54
N ARG A 26 -5.59 3.25 -1.04
CA ARG A 26 -4.55 2.52 -0.31
C ARG A 26 -4.15 3.24 0.97
N ASN A 27 -3.97 4.55 0.90
CA ASN A 27 -3.65 5.36 2.07
C ASN A 27 -4.77 5.30 3.10
N LYS A 28 -6.04 5.42 2.67
CA LYS A 28 -7.19 5.32 3.58
C LYS A 28 -7.27 3.95 4.27
N VAL A 29 -7.14 2.86 3.52
CA VAL A 29 -7.15 1.49 4.08
C VAL A 29 -5.99 1.30 5.06
N LYS A 30 -4.78 1.73 4.69
CA LYS A 30 -3.63 1.69 5.61
C LYS A 30 -3.94 2.42 6.92
N GLN A 31 -4.50 3.63 6.85
CA GLN A 31 -4.82 4.42 8.03
C GLN A 31 -5.84 3.73 8.95
N ILE A 32 -6.87 3.09 8.40
CA ILE A 32 -7.84 2.32 9.20
C ILE A 32 -7.11 1.27 10.05
N PHE A 33 -6.27 0.45 9.42
CA PHE A 33 -5.60 -0.65 10.10
C PHE A 33 -4.45 -0.26 11.03
N ILE A 34 -3.87 0.95 10.91
CA ILE A 34 -2.86 1.42 11.88
C ILE A 34 -3.46 2.34 12.97
N SER A 35 -4.75 2.66 12.88
CA SER A 35 -5.44 3.52 13.85
C SER A 35 -6.00 2.74 15.04
N ASP A 36 -6.52 3.47 16.02
CA ASP A 36 -7.20 2.89 17.19
C ASP A 36 -8.51 2.18 16.84
N GLU A 37 -9.00 2.27 15.59
CA GLU A 37 -10.13 1.48 15.09
C GLU A 37 -9.80 -0.03 15.06
N GLU A 38 -8.51 -0.38 14.93
CA GLU A 38 -8.03 -1.77 14.79
C GLU A 38 -6.96 -2.13 15.84
N PRO A 39 -7.32 -2.19 17.14
CA PRO A 39 -6.34 -2.32 18.23
C PRO A 39 -5.52 -3.62 18.23
N LYS A 40 -6.02 -4.65 17.53
CA LYS A 40 -5.30 -5.92 17.34
C LYS A 40 -4.09 -5.75 16.40
N VAL A 41 -4.17 -4.83 15.46
CA VAL A 41 -3.11 -4.57 14.48
C VAL A 41 -1.94 -3.87 15.14
N LYS A 42 -0.73 -4.22 14.70
CA LYS A 42 0.53 -3.61 15.12
C LYS A 42 1.21 -2.86 13.99
N ASP A 43 1.01 -3.32 12.76
CA ASP A 43 1.40 -2.59 11.56
C ASP A 43 0.55 -3.04 10.37
N ALA A 44 0.41 -2.18 9.37
CA ALA A 44 -0.22 -2.51 8.11
C ALA A 44 0.45 -1.75 6.95
N THR A 45 0.71 -2.46 5.86
CA THR A 45 1.43 -1.86 4.73
C THR A 45 1.08 -2.51 3.39
N TRP A 46 1.19 -1.71 2.34
CA TRP A 46 1.12 -2.15 0.96
C TRP A 46 2.52 -2.51 0.49
N THR A 47 2.79 -3.77 0.21
CA THR A 47 4.10 -4.20 -0.33
C THR A 47 4.15 -4.20 -1.85
N ALA A 48 2.99 -4.12 -2.50
CA ALA A 48 2.81 -3.94 -3.93
C ALA A 48 1.41 -3.31 -4.17
N PRO A 49 1.09 -2.84 -5.40
CA PRO A 49 -0.20 -2.18 -5.68
C PRO A 49 -1.44 -3.01 -5.31
N PHE A 50 -1.33 -4.34 -5.33
CA PHE A 50 -2.41 -5.29 -4.99
C PHE A 50 -1.99 -6.34 -3.96
N ILE A 51 -1.02 -6.03 -3.08
CA ILE A 51 -0.65 -6.89 -1.96
C ILE A 51 -0.67 -6.06 -0.68
N PHE A 52 -1.61 -6.38 0.22
CA PHE A 52 -1.78 -5.72 1.50
C PHE A 52 -1.48 -6.68 2.65
N LYS A 53 -0.62 -6.23 3.55
CA LYS A 53 -0.16 -7.01 4.70
C LYS A 53 -0.60 -6.36 6.00
N VAL A 54 -1.10 -7.17 6.92
CA VAL A 54 -1.54 -6.73 8.25
C VAL A 54 -0.82 -7.58 9.29
N GLY A 55 -0.06 -6.93 10.15
CA GLY A 55 0.68 -7.55 11.23
C GLY A 55 -0.09 -7.51 12.55
N VAL A 56 -0.25 -8.66 13.20
CA VAL A 56 -0.92 -8.81 14.50
C VAL A 56 -0.03 -9.60 15.45
N PHE A 57 -0.19 -9.45 16.76
CA PHE A 57 0.49 -10.37 17.69
C PHE A 57 -0.14 -11.76 17.61
N ASP A 58 0.70 -12.80 17.74
CA ASP A 58 0.23 -14.17 17.90
C ASP A 58 -0.58 -14.31 19.20
N ASP A 59 -1.85 -14.63 19.06
CA ASP A 59 -2.81 -14.86 20.15
C ASP A 59 -3.44 -16.26 20.06
N GLY A 60 -2.88 -17.14 19.22
CA GLY A 60 -3.39 -18.50 18.98
C GLY A 60 -4.70 -18.57 18.19
N THR A 61 -5.24 -17.44 17.71
CA THR A 61 -6.48 -17.42 16.90
C THR A 61 -6.18 -17.55 15.41
N LYS A 62 -7.07 -18.26 14.69
CA LYS A 62 -6.95 -18.45 13.23
C LYS A 62 -6.95 -17.12 12.49
N ARG A 63 -6.10 -17.00 11.46
CA ARG A 63 -5.92 -15.76 10.68
C ARG A 63 -6.89 -15.59 9.52
N ASP A 64 -7.47 -16.69 9.03
CA ASP A 64 -8.37 -16.69 7.87
C ASP A 64 -9.57 -15.77 8.07
N GLY A 65 -10.24 -15.84 9.23
CA GLY A 65 -11.40 -14.98 9.52
C GLY A 65 -11.06 -13.50 9.60
N TYR A 66 -9.87 -13.14 10.09
CA TYR A 66 -9.44 -11.74 10.09
C TYR A 66 -9.02 -11.30 8.69
N ALA A 67 -8.43 -12.19 7.88
CA ALA A 67 -8.14 -11.89 6.47
C ALA A 67 -9.42 -11.65 5.66
N GLU A 68 -10.50 -12.38 5.92
CA GLU A 68 -11.82 -12.13 5.33
C GLU A 68 -12.36 -10.75 5.70
N TYR A 69 -12.23 -10.35 6.96
CA TYR A 69 -12.58 -8.99 7.39
C TYR A 69 -11.76 -7.91 6.66
N VAL A 70 -10.44 -8.10 6.52
CA VAL A 70 -9.58 -7.18 5.76
C VAL A 70 -10.02 -7.08 4.30
N CYS A 71 -10.40 -8.20 3.68
CA CYS A 71 -10.98 -8.21 2.33
C CYS A 71 -12.30 -7.42 2.24
N GLN A 72 -13.15 -7.47 3.27
CA GLN A 72 -14.38 -6.70 3.33
C GLN A 72 -14.10 -5.19 3.40
N VAL A 73 -13.17 -4.77 4.26
CA VAL A 73 -12.75 -3.34 4.33
C VAL A 73 -12.21 -2.88 2.99
N LEU A 74 -11.36 -3.68 2.34
CA LEU A 74 -10.86 -3.37 0.99
C LEU A 74 -12.01 -3.20 -0.02
N TYR A 75 -12.99 -4.10 0.00
CA TYR A 75 -14.16 -4.03 -0.87
C TYR A 75 -14.92 -2.71 -0.71
N ASP A 76 -15.15 -2.28 0.54
CA ASP A 76 -15.89 -1.06 0.86
C ASP A 76 -15.10 0.23 0.54
N HIS A 77 -13.77 0.13 0.47
CA HIS A 77 -12.87 1.27 0.23
C HIS A 77 -12.25 1.31 -1.18
N GLY A 78 -12.97 0.81 -2.19
CA GLY A 78 -12.64 1.03 -3.60
C GLY A 78 -11.86 -0.09 -4.28
N PHE A 79 -11.69 -1.23 -3.61
CA PHE A 79 -11.05 -2.42 -4.20
C PHE A 79 -12.04 -3.49 -4.66
N LYS A 80 -13.34 -3.18 -4.72
CA LYS A 80 -14.34 -4.08 -5.32
C LYS A 80 -13.92 -4.51 -6.74
N GLY A 81 -13.74 -5.82 -6.93
CA GLY A 81 -13.29 -6.39 -8.21
C GLY A 81 -11.80 -6.16 -8.54
N LYS A 82 -11.02 -5.59 -7.62
CA LYS A 82 -9.56 -5.48 -7.72
C LYS A 82 -8.99 -6.64 -6.92
N GLY A 83 -8.44 -7.67 -7.57
CA GLY A 83 -7.90 -8.84 -6.88
C GLY A 83 -6.70 -8.49 -5.99
N VAL A 84 -6.96 -8.08 -4.75
CA VAL A 84 -5.93 -7.79 -3.74
C VAL A 84 -5.60 -9.06 -2.98
N LEU A 85 -4.32 -9.41 -2.91
CA LEU A 85 -3.83 -10.45 -2.02
C LEU A 85 -3.68 -9.89 -0.61
N VAL A 86 -4.43 -10.46 0.33
CA VAL A 86 -4.34 -10.13 1.76
C VAL A 86 -3.48 -11.17 2.47
N SER A 87 -2.57 -10.70 3.32
CA SER A 87 -1.78 -11.56 4.20
C SER A 87 -1.79 -11.01 5.62
N VAL A 88 -2.35 -11.78 6.54
CA VAL A 88 -2.29 -11.50 7.98
C VAL A 88 -1.11 -12.27 8.55
N ILE A 89 -0.20 -11.56 9.22
CA ILE A 89 1.10 -12.07 9.64
C ILE A 89 1.22 -11.98 11.16
N ASP A 90 1.65 -13.07 11.77
CA ASP A 90 2.00 -13.11 13.17
C ASP A 90 3.34 -12.42 13.41
N ILE A 91 3.31 -11.39 14.25
CA ILE A 91 4.48 -10.70 14.76
C ILE A 91 4.77 -11.28 16.14
N LYS A 92 6.04 -11.59 16.38
CA LYS A 92 6.50 -12.02 17.71
C LYS A 92 6.51 -10.82 18.64
N ASN A 93 6.03 -11.04 19.86
CA ASN A 93 6.17 -10.10 20.96
C ASN A 93 7.55 -10.24 21.61
#